data_AF-B2ANQ3-F1
#
_entry.id   AF-B2ANQ3-F1
#
_cell.length_a   1.000
_cell.length_b   1.000
_cell.length_c   1.000
_cell.angle_alpha   90.00
_cell.angle_beta   90.00
_cell.angle_gamma   90.00
#
_symmetry.space_group_name_H-M   'P 1'
#
loop_
_entity.id
_entity.type
_entity.pdbx_description
1 polymer ?
#
loop_
_entity_poly.entity_id
_entity_poly.type
_entity_poly.pdbx_seq_one_letter_code
_entity_poly.pdbx_strand_id
1 'polypeptide(L)'
;RFVRVLSDADRPLLILLLHHVGRNGERDQADQWPQPPRAERQDCEAVARTISLNYSNQETSFTVGESVRDEDVFIVQSTATGDVNEGLMELLIMISACRTASCYDKKDKSRAPISARLVANMLQTAGANHIVTVDLHASQIQGFFSVPVDNLYAEPSFLRYIRENFNPEDCVIVSPDAGGAKRATSIADHLNTAFALIHKERPRPNVVGRMVLVGNVEDKVAILVDDMADTCGTLVKAAAVLKENGAKSVLALVTHGILSGNAIETLNGSVLTALVVTNTVPLGDKVQRCPKLRVIDISPTVAEAIRRTHNGESVSYLFTHAPV
;
A
#
# COMPACT_ATOMS: atom_id res chain seq x y z
N ARG A 1 20.00 16.90 -4.87
CA ARG A 1 19.17 17.21 -3.69
C ARG A 1 17.94 16.32 -3.83
N PHE A 2 16.98 16.37 -2.91
CA PHE A 2 15.80 15.51 -2.95
C PHE A 2 14.58 16.40 -2.89
N VAL A 3 13.60 16.18 -3.77
CA VAL A 3 12.38 16.97 -3.83
C VAL A 3 11.19 16.03 -3.67
N ARG A 4 10.56 16.08 -2.49
CA ARG A 4 9.34 15.31 -2.23
C ARG A 4 8.14 16.13 -2.67
N VAL A 5 7.41 15.65 -3.66
CA VAL A 5 6.19 16.30 -4.11
C VAL A 5 5.04 15.57 -3.43
N LEU A 6 4.48 16.19 -2.39
CA LEU A 6 3.28 15.70 -1.71
C LEU A 6 2.06 16.37 -2.34
N SER A 7 1.06 15.58 -2.74
CA SER A 7 -0.31 16.09 -2.86
C SER A 7 -0.86 16.33 -1.44
N ASP A 8 -1.84 17.23 -1.31
CA ASP A 8 -2.49 17.50 -0.02
C ASP A 8 -2.98 16.20 0.64
N ALA A 9 -2.70 16.06 1.94
CA ALA A 9 -2.58 14.81 2.69
C ALA A 9 -3.87 13.99 2.94
N ASP A 10 -4.90 14.07 2.09
CA ASP A 10 -6.26 13.62 2.45
C ASP A 10 -6.93 12.61 1.49
N ARG A 11 -6.22 11.86 0.66
CA ARG A 11 -6.85 10.95 -0.36
C ARG A 11 -6.08 9.57 -0.51
N PRO A 12 -6.70 8.33 -0.60
CA PRO A 12 -6.12 6.91 -0.58
C PRO A 12 -5.55 6.00 -1.72
N LEU A 13 -4.38 5.39 -1.57
CA LEU A 13 -3.68 4.34 -2.36
C LEU A 13 -2.25 4.81 -2.67
N LEU A 14 -1.32 4.59 -1.75
CA LEU A 14 0.08 4.97 -1.92
C LEU A 14 0.71 4.35 -3.18
N ILE A 15 0.69 5.10 -4.29
CA ILE A 15 1.56 4.89 -5.44
C ILE A 15 2.65 5.94 -5.29
N LEU A 16 3.81 5.49 -4.86
CA LEU A 16 5.00 6.32 -4.83
C LEU A 16 5.64 6.20 -6.22
N LEU A 17 5.53 7.25 -7.01
CA LEU A 17 6.09 7.29 -8.36
C LEU A 17 7.40 8.04 -8.33
N LEU A 18 8.42 7.35 -8.84
CA LEU A 18 9.76 7.86 -9.00
C LEU A 18 9.88 8.46 -10.39
N HIS A 19 10.50 9.62 -10.44
CA HIS A 19 11.08 10.17 -11.65
C HIS A 19 12.56 10.49 -11.39
N HIS A 20 13.43 9.54 -11.72
CA HIS A 20 14.88 9.78 -11.82
C HIS A 20 15.22 10.54 -13.13
N VAL A 21 15.67 11.80 -13.03
CA VAL A 21 16.28 12.51 -14.17
C VAL A 21 17.76 12.15 -14.20
N GLY A 22 18.17 11.22 -15.06
CA GLY A 22 19.54 10.71 -15.09
C GLY A 22 20.57 11.79 -15.46
N ARG A 23 21.66 11.87 -14.67
CA ARG A 23 22.91 12.51 -15.11
C ARG A 23 23.56 11.65 -16.21
N ASN A 24 23.53 12.10 -17.45
CA ASN A 24 24.40 11.54 -18.50
C ASN A 24 25.76 12.26 -18.46
N GLY A 25 26.81 11.56 -18.05
CA GLY A 25 28.19 12.05 -18.14
C GLY A 25 29.24 11.13 -17.47
N GLU A 26 29.86 10.28 -18.29
CA GLU A 26 31.21 9.70 -18.19
C GLU A 26 31.57 8.82 -16.97
N ARG A 27 31.54 7.50 -17.19
CA ARG A 27 32.31 6.52 -16.39
C ARG A 27 33.69 6.36 -17.03
N ASP A 28 34.67 7.07 -16.50
CA ASP A 28 36.09 6.72 -16.67
C ASP A 28 36.62 6.07 -15.39
N GLN A 29 37.45 5.05 -15.59
CA GLN A 29 38.06 4.18 -14.58
C GLN A 29 38.99 4.95 -13.62
N ALA A 30 38.97 4.60 -12.33
CA ALA A 30 40.19 4.38 -11.54
C ALA A 30 39.86 3.81 -10.14
N ASP A 31 40.60 2.77 -9.79
CA ASP A 31 40.74 2.20 -8.45
C ASP A 31 41.11 3.24 -7.38
N GLN A 32 40.50 3.11 -6.20
CA GLN A 32 41.05 3.24 -4.84
C GLN A 32 39.94 3.68 -3.89
N TRP A 33 39.74 2.91 -2.82
CA TRP A 33 38.73 3.19 -1.78
C TRP A 33 39.37 3.99 -0.63
N PRO A 34 39.06 5.28 -0.45
CA PRO A 34 39.30 5.94 0.83
C PRO A 34 38.13 5.65 1.78
N GLN A 35 38.45 5.40 3.05
CA GLN A 35 37.49 5.22 4.14
C GLN A 35 36.45 6.35 4.17
N PRO A 36 35.16 6.08 4.47
CA PRO A 36 34.13 7.12 4.48
C PRO A 36 34.44 8.15 5.58
N PRO A 37 34.39 9.47 5.28
CA PRO A 37 34.42 10.50 6.31
C PRO A 37 33.19 10.36 7.22
N ARG A 38 33.37 10.72 8.50
CA ARG A 38 32.30 10.75 9.50
C ARG A 38 31.07 11.47 8.97
N ALA A 39 29.91 10.81 9.10
CA ALA A 39 28.60 11.33 8.74
C ALA A 39 28.33 12.68 9.43
N GLU A 40 28.54 13.77 8.71
CA GLU A 40 27.82 15.00 8.98
C GLU A 40 26.36 14.76 8.58
N ARG A 41 25.45 14.99 9.53
CA ARG A 41 24.00 14.94 9.30
C ARG A 41 23.67 15.95 8.22
N GLN A 42 23.38 15.47 7.02
CA GLN A 42 22.89 16.28 5.92
C GLN A 42 21.38 16.37 6.06
N ASP A 43 20.89 17.56 6.41
CA ASP A 43 19.47 17.86 6.61
C ASP A 43 18.67 17.51 5.34
N CYS A 44 17.84 16.46 5.42
CA CYS A 44 16.98 15.97 4.35
C CYS A 44 15.51 16.33 4.65
N GLU A 45 15.07 17.57 4.39
CA GLU A 45 13.74 18.03 4.84
C GLU A 45 12.84 18.76 3.83
N ALA A 46 13.19 18.92 2.55
CA ALA A 46 12.35 19.75 1.66
C ALA A 46 11.22 18.96 0.96
N VAL A 47 9.98 19.16 1.42
CA VAL A 47 8.77 18.96 0.60
C VAL A 47 8.67 20.11 -0.38
N ALA A 48 8.51 19.80 -1.67
CA ALA A 48 8.40 20.77 -2.73
C ALA A 48 7.15 21.63 -2.53
N ARG A 49 7.25 22.94 -2.80
CA ARG A 49 6.08 23.80 -2.88
C ARG A 49 5.30 23.48 -4.14
N THR A 50 4.10 22.96 -3.96
CA THR A 50 3.17 22.62 -5.04
C THR A 50 1.85 23.36 -4.87
N ILE A 51 1.19 23.64 -5.98
CA ILE A 51 -0.17 24.18 -6.00
C ILE A 51 -1.01 23.21 -6.81
N SER A 52 -1.97 22.56 -6.14
CA SER A 52 -3.02 21.76 -6.78
C SER A 52 -4.36 22.47 -6.62
N LEU A 53 -5.07 22.69 -7.72
CA LEU A 53 -6.32 23.42 -7.77
C LEU A 53 -7.32 22.67 -8.64
N ASN A 54 -8.57 22.59 -8.18
CA ASN A 54 -9.68 22.19 -9.03
C ASN A 54 -10.43 23.44 -9.49
N TYR A 55 -10.53 23.62 -10.81
CA TYR A 55 -11.34 24.68 -11.39
C TYR A 55 -12.84 24.38 -11.21
N SER A 56 -13.68 25.41 -11.35
CA SER A 56 -15.14 25.29 -11.21
C SER A 56 -15.79 24.34 -12.22
N ASN A 57 -15.10 24.03 -13.32
CA ASN A 57 -15.47 23.03 -14.32
C ASN A 57 -14.97 21.60 -14.00
N GLN A 58 -14.42 21.38 -12.79
CA GLN A 58 -13.85 20.11 -12.31
C GLN A 58 -12.54 19.68 -13.01
N GLU A 59 -11.86 20.58 -13.72
CA GLU A 59 -10.51 20.32 -14.22
C GLU A 59 -9.47 20.49 -13.10
N THR A 60 -8.63 19.47 -12.92
CA THR A 60 -7.49 19.52 -12.01
C THR A 60 -6.32 20.23 -12.68
N SER A 61 -5.72 21.18 -11.95
CA SER A 61 -4.57 21.96 -12.36
C SER A 61 -3.47 21.83 -11.32
N PHE A 62 -2.25 21.58 -11.78
CA PHE A 62 -1.11 21.39 -10.91
C PHE A 62 0.07 22.24 -11.38
N THR A 63 0.73 22.92 -10.45
CA THR A 63 1.93 23.71 -10.69
C THR A 63 2.99 23.42 -9.63
N VAL A 64 4.21 23.15 -10.08
CA VAL A 64 5.38 23.06 -9.19
C VAL A 64 5.96 24.45 -9.00
N GLY A 65 6.04 24.92 -7.76
CA GLY A 65 6.50 26.26 -7.38
C GLY A 65 8.02 26.40 -7.28
N GLU A 66 8.77 25.35 -7.58
CA GLU A 66 10.23 25.29 -7.54
C GLU A 66 10.82 24.48 -8.70
N SER A 67 12.12 24.63 -8.94
CA SER A 67 12.79 23.90 -10.01
C SER A 67 13.07 22.46 -9.59
N VAL A 68 12.65 21.51 -10.41
CA VAL A 68 12.84 20.06 -10.22
C VAL A 68 13.83 19.46 -11.23
N ARG A 69 14.66 20.31 -11.86
CA ARG A 69 15.62 19.88 -12.88
C ARG A 69 16.83 19.19 -12.23
N ASP A 70 17.22 18.04 -12.78
CA ASP A 70 18.35 17.21 -12.30
C ASP A 70 18.22 16.76 -10.83
N GLU A 71 16.97 16.73 -10.32
CA GLU A 71 16.64 16.23 -8.99
C GLU A 71 15.93 14.87 -9.09
N ASP A 72 16.12 14.03 -8.07
CA ASP A 72 15.32 12.82 -7.93
C ASP A 72 13.98 13.19 -7.28
N VAL A 73 12.92 13.08 -8.08
CA VAL A 73 11.57 13.50 -7.69
C VAL A 73 10.75 12.29 -7.30
N PHE A 74 10.12 12.38 -6.12
CA PHE A 74 9.26 11.35 -5.56
C PHE A 74 7.88 11.96 -5.37
N ILE A 75 6.92 11.49 -6.16
CA ILE A 75 5.52 11.87 -6.03
C ILE A 75 4.85 10.83 -5.16
N VAL A 76 4.39 11.26 -3.98
CA VAL A 76 3.67 10.40 -3.05
C VAL A 76 2.19 10.71 -3.22
N GLN A 77 1.44 9.80 -3.82
CA GLN A 77 0.01 10.01 -4.03
C GLN A 77 -0.80 8.82 -3.57
N SER A 78 -2.00 9.14 -3.09
CA SER A 78 -2.96 8.23 -2.53
C SER A 78 -4.34 8.66 -3.08
N THR A 79 -5.11 7.78 -3.74
CA THR A 79 -6.44 8.01 -4.39
C THR A 79 -7.74 7.92 -3.54
N ALA A 80 -8.36 9.04 -3.17
CA ALA A 80 -9.56 9.12 -2.31
C ALA A 80 -10.68 8.09 -2.42
N THR A 81 -11.24 7.65 -1.28
CA THR A 81 -12.52 6.95 -1.27
C THR A 81 -13.58 7.94 -1.72
N GLY A 82 -14.11 7.74 -2.93
CA GLY A 82 -15.04 8.66 -3.58
C GLY A 82 -14.46 9.37 -4.81
N ASP A 83 -13.15 9.65 -4.81
CA ASP A 83 -12.50 10.52 -5.81
C ASP A 83 -11.30 9.83 -6.49
N VAL A 84 -11.36 8.51 -6.70
CA VAL A 84 -10.26 7.71 -7.25
C VAL A 84 -9.79 8.24 -8.61
N ASN A 85 -10.72 8.66 -9.46
CA ASN A 85 -10.41 9.19 -10.79
C ASN A 85 -9.70 10.55 -10.72
N GLU A 86 -10.12 11.42 -9.79
CA GLU A 86 -9.50 12.72 -9.58
C GLU A 86 -8.06 12.56 -9.07
N GLY A 87 -7.86 11.73 -8.04
CA GLY A 87 -6.52 11.44 -7.52
C GLY A 87 -5.60 10.80 -8.56
N LEU A 88 -6.13 9.95 -9.44
CA LEU A 88 -5.39 9.39 -10.57
C LEU A 88 -5.04 10.46 -11.62
N MET A 89 -5.98 11.33 -11.98
CA MET A 89 -5.73 12.42 -12.93
C MET A 89 -4.72 13.41 -12.38
N GLU A 90 -4.85 13.79 -11.11
CA GLU A 90 -3.88 14.62 -10.40
C GLU A 90 -2.48 14.00 -10.47
N LEU A 91 -2.36 12.69 -10.16
CA LEU A 91 -1.09 11.96 -10.25
C LEU A 91 -0.48 12.04 -11.65
N LEU A 92 -1.27 11.76 -12.68
CA LEU A 92 -0.82 11.80 -14.08
C LEU A 92 -0.34 13.21 -14.48
N ILE A 93 -1.06 14.24 -14.06
CA ILE A 93 -0.69 15.64 -14.32
C ILE A 93 0.61 15.99 -13.58
N MET A 94 0.77 15.58 -12.31
CA MET A 94 1.99 15.82 -11.53
C MET A 94 3.21 15.17 -12.18
N ILE A 95 3.11 13.91 -12.61
CA ILE A 95 4.20 13.22 -13.33
C ILE A 95 4.52 13.96 -14.62
N SER A 96 3.50 14.29 -15.41
CA SER A 96 3.67 14.98 -16.70
C SER A 96 4.31 16.36 -16.52
N ALA A 97 3.95 17.11 -15.48
CA ALA A 97 4.54 18.40 -15.15
C ALA A 97 6.02 18.27 -14.78
N CYS A 98 6.38 17.28 -13.94
CA CYS A 98 7.77 17.02 -13.56
C CYS A 98 8.61 16.55 -14.75
N ARG A 99 8.03 15.77 -15.67
CA ARG A 99 8.69 15.33 -16.91
C ARG A 99 8.89 16.46 -17.92
N THR A 100 7.86 17.29 -18.15
CA THR A 100 7.91 18.36 -19.16
C THR A 100 8.90 19.47 -18.77
N ALA A 101 9.15 19.66 -17.47
CA ALA A 101 10.22 20.51 -16.97
C ALA A 101 11.64 20.04 -17.35
N SER A 102 11.78 18.79 -17.84
CA SER A 102 13.06 18.09 -17.98
C SER A 102 13.17 17.19 -19.24
N CYS A 103 12.37 17.42 -20.31
CA CYS A 103 12.24 16.63 -21.58
C CYS A 103 13.31 15.55 -21.86
N TYR A 104 12.97 14.30 -22.22
CA TYR A 104 12.18 13.80 -23.37
C TYR A 104 11.70 12.35 -23.11
N ASP A 105 10.67 11.82 -23.82
CA ASP A 105 10.79 10.42 -24.33
C ASP A 105 9.80 9.95 -25.42
N LYS A 106 10.17 8.83 -26.08
CA LYS A 106 9.61 8.13 -27.27
C LYS A 106 8.61 6.97 -26.98
N LYS A 107 8.04 6.46 -28.09
CA LYS A 107 6.96 5.45 -28.37
C LYS A 107 7.27 3.99 -27.91
N ASP A 108 6.43 2.93 -27.95
CA ASP A 108 5.32 2.50 -28.84
C ASP A 108 4.45 1.33 -28.24
N LYS A 109 3.42 0.89 -29.02
CA LYS A 109 2.17 0.10 -28.76
C LYS A 109 2.19 -1.34 -28.16
N SER A 110 1.06 -1.76 -27.55
CA SER A 110 0.21 -2.95 -27.93
C SER A 110 -1.07 -3.13 -27.07
N ARG A 111 -2.05 -3.95 -27.53
CA ARG A 111 -3.51 -3.96 -27.22
C ARG A 111 -3.99 -4.99 -26.17
N ALA A 112 -4.98 -4.56 -25.35
CA ALA A 112 -6.19 -5.23 -24.79
C ALA A 112 -6.45 -4.80 -23.32
N PRO A 113 -7.70 -4.45 -22.90
CA PRO A 113 -7.94 -3.72 -21.66
C PRO A 113 -8.03 -4.64 -20.43
N ILE A 114 -7.11 -4.42 -19.49
CA ILE A 114 -7.24 -4.75 -18.07
C ILE A 114 -7.13 -3.39 -17.38
N SER A 115 -8.10 -2.96 -16.55
CA SER A 115 -8.07 -1.60 -15.97
C SER A 115 -6.76 -1.28 -15.25
N ALA A 116 -6.18 -2.25 -14.53
CA ALA A 116 -4.85 -2.12 -13.92
C ALA A 116 -3.72 -1.93 -14.95
N ARG A 117 -3.80 -2.59 -16.13
CA ARG A 117 -2.84 -2.39 -17.23
C ARG A 117 -3.05 -1.04 -17.93
N LEU A 118 -4.29 -0.57 -18.04
CA LEU A 118 -4.57 0.78 -18.53
C LEU A 118 -3.94 1.83 -17.61
N VAL A 119 -4.14 1.70 -16.29
CA VAL A 119 -3.49 2.57 -15.29
C VAL A 119 -1.97 2.49 -15.39
N ALA A 120 -1.41 1.28 -15.46
CA ALA A 120 0.03 1.10 -15.65
C ALA A 120 0.55 1.81 -16.91
N ASN A 121 -0.16 1.69 -18.04
CA ASN A 121 0.21 2.37 -19.28
C ASN A 121 0.06 3.89 -19.17
N MET A 122 -0.96 4.41 -18.49
CA MET A 122 -1.15 5.84 -18.29
C MET A 122 0.00 6.43 -17.45
N LEU A 123 0.38 5.76 -16.35
CA LEU A 123 1.50 6.18 -15.49
C LEU A 123 2.83 6.22 -16.25
N GLN A 124 3.13 5.17 -17.01
CA GLN A 124 4.33 5.10 -17.85
C GLN A 124 4.31 6.16 -18.96
N THR A 125 3.16 6.35 -19.61
CA THR A 125 3.01 7.35 -20.68
C THR A 125 3.14 8.77 -20.13
N ALA A 126 2.64 9.03 -18.92
CA ALA A 126 2.81 10.30 -18.22
C ALA A 126 4.28 10.58 -17.91
N GLY A 127 5.07 9.55 -17.62
CA GLY A 127 6.51 9.68 -17.42
C GLY A 127 7.10 8.95 -16.22
N ALA A 128 6.32 8.14 -15.49
CA ALA A 128 6.86 7.42 -14.34
C ALA A 128 7.94 6.42 -14.79
N ASN A 129 9.11 6.47 -14.15
CA ASN A 129 10.24 5.62 -14.53
C ASN A 129 10.59 4.54 -13.50
N HIS A 130 9.99 4.59 -12.32
CA HIS A 130 10.01 3.52 -11.32
C HIS A 130 8.76 3.68 -10.42
N ILE A 131 8.12 2.56 -10.07
CA ILE A 131 6.93 2.50 -9.20
C ILE A 131 7.34 1.89 -7.86
N VAL A 132 6.96 2.50 -6.74
CA VAL A 132 6.98 1.86 -5.43
C VAL A 132 5.56 1.84 -4.89
N THR A 133 5.10 0.69 -4.41
CA THR A 133 3.73 0.48 -3.94
C THR A 133 3.73 -0.47 -2.74
N VAL A 134 2.59 -0.66 -2.09
CA VAL A 134 2.45 -1.51 -0.90
C VAL A 134 1.35 -2.53 -1.16
N ASP A 135 1.62 -3.80 -0.93
CA ASP A 135 0.69 -4.94 -1.00
C ASP A 135 -0.29 -4.91 -2.19
N LEU A 136 0.26 -4.96 -3.40
CA LEU A 136 -0.55 -5.17 -4.61
C LEU A 136 -1.51 -6.35 -4.43
N HIS A 137 -2.80 -6.12 -4.73
CA HIS A 137 -3.86 -7.12 -4.67
C HIS A 137 -3.49 -8.43 -5.39
N ALA A 138 -2.76 -8.31 -6.50
CA ALA A 138 -2.17 -9.44 -7.21
C ALA A 138 -0.73 -9.09 -7.59
N SER A 139 0.23 -9.94 -7.23
CA SER A 139 1.65 -9.73 -7.54
C SER A 139 1.95 -9.66 -9.03
N GLN A 140 1.09 -10.27 -9.87
CA GLN A 140 1.18 -10.22 -11.33
C GLN A 140 1.04 -8.80 -11.90
N ILE A 141 0.45 -7.86 -11.14
CA ILE A 141 0.32 -6.46 -11.55
C ILE A 141 1.70 -5.83 -11.82
N GLN A 142 2.76 -6.29 -11.13
CA GLN A 142 4.13 -5.83 -11.41
C GLN A 142 4.52 -6.06 -12.88
N GLY A 143 4.08 -7.18 -13.47
CA GLY A 143 4.34 -7.49 -14.88
C GLY A 143 3.57 -6.64 -15.89
N PHE A 144 2.68 -5.74 -15.45
CA PHE A 144 2.01 -4.78 -16.33
C PHE A 144 2.85 -3.54 -16.61
N PHE A 145 3.89 -3.31 -15.80
CA PHE A 145 4.84 -2.21 -15.97
C PHE A 145 6.07 -2.69 -16.73
N SER A 146 6.55 -1.86 -17.66
CA SER A 146 7.86 -2.03 -18.30
C SER A 146 9.00 -1.39 -17.52
N VAL A 147 8.64 -0.55 -16.53
CA VAL A 147 9.55 0.08 -15.58
C VAL A 147 9.68 -0.78 -14.31
N PRO A 148 10.76 -0.65 -13.53
CA PRO A 148 10.90 -1.34 -12.25
C PRO A 148 9.72 -1.05 -11.30
N VAL A 149 9.32 -2.05 -10.53
CA VAL A 149 8.25 -1.96 -9.53
C VAL A 149 8.73 -2.57 -8.22
N ASP A 150 8.91 -1.74 -7.20
CA ASP A 150 9.15 -2.18 -5.82
C ASP A 150 7.81 -2.31 -5.08
N ASN A 151 7.32 -3.54 -4.94
CA ASN A 151 6.13 -3.82 -4.13
C ASN A 151 6.53 -4.14 -2.69
N LEU A 152 6.41 -3.16 -1.81
CA LEU A 152 6.61 -3.30 -0.36
C LEU A 152 5.48 -4.16 0.25
N TYR A 153 5.75 -4.74 1.41
CA TYR A 153 4.81 -5.60 2.13
C TYR A 153 4.56 -5.04 3.54
N ALA A 154 3.30 -5.05 3.99
CA ALA A 154 2.96 -4.73 5.38
C ALA A 154 3.18 -5.92 6.33
N GLU A 155 3.46 -7.12 5.79
CA GLU A 155 3.66 -8.35 6.55
C GLU A 155 4.67 -8.21 7.71
N PRO A 156 5.88 -7.62 7.54
CA PRO A 156 6.78 -7.39 8.67
C PRO A 156 6.17 -6.54 9.79
N SER A 157 5.37 -5.53 9.45
CA SER A 157 4.67 -4.68 10.42
C SER A 157 3.53 -5.43 11.11
N PHE A 158 2.82 -6.32 10.41
CA PHE A 158 1.82 -7.20 11.01
C PHE A 158 2.44 -8.22 11.96
N LEU A 159 3.56 -8.85 11.57
CA LEU A 159 4.29 -9.78 12.42
C LEU A 159 4.75 -9.11 13.71
N ARG A 160 5.28 -7.88 13.62
CA ARG A 160 5.63 -7.06 14.77
C ARG A 160 4.40 -6.77 15.65
N TYR A 161 3.32 -6.28 15.04
CA TYR A 161 2.09 -5.97 15.76
C TYR A 161 1.53 -7.17 16.53
N ILE A 162 1.50 -8.36 15.91
CA ILE A 162 1.01 -9.58 16.55
C ILE A 162 1.90 -9.95 17.73
N ARG A 163 3.23 -9.97 17.55
CA ARG A 163 4.20 -10.31 18.61
C ARG A 163 4.17 -9.35 19.80
N GLU A 164 3.88 -8.07 19.56
CA GLU A 164 3.81 -7.05 20.62
C GLU A 164 2.49 -7.09 21.41
N ASN A 165 1.40 -7.57 20.81
CA ASN A 165 0.05 -7.49 21.39
C ASN A 165 -0.53 -8.85 21.82
N PHE A 166 -0.03 -9.97 21.29
CA PHE A 166 -0.59 -11.30 21.49
C PHE A 166 0.50 -12.35 21.64
N ASN A 167 0.17 -13.45 22.31
CA ASN A 167 1.00 -14.65 22.31
C ASN A 167 0.71 -15.46 21.03
N PRO A 168 1.70 -15.70 20.14
CA PRO A 168 1.47 -16.41 18.88
C PRO A 168 0.90 -17.83 19.03
N GLU A 169 1.21 -18.53 20.12
CA GLU A 169 0.73 -19.91 20.38
C GLU A 169 -0.79 -19.97 20.59
N ASP A 170 -1.36 -18.92 21.18
CA ASP A 170 -2.80 -18.78 21.45
C ASP A 170 -3.59 -18.24 20.24
N CYS A 171 -2.89 -17.97 19.13
CA CYS A 171 -3.46 -17.39 17.93
C CYS A 171 -3.75 -18.45 16.85
N VAL A 172 -4.57 -18.06 15.89
CA VAL A 172 -4.75 -18.74 14.61
C VAL A 172 -4.89 -17.69 13.52
N ILE A 173 -4.10 -17.78 12.46
CA ILE A 173 -4.19 -16.87 11.32
C ILE A 173 -5.25 -17.41 10.36
N VAL A 174 -6.19 -16.55 9.98
CA VAL A 174 -7.34 -16.93 9.17
C VAL A 174 -7.36 -16.14 7.88
N SER A 175 -7.48 -16.83 6.75
CA SER A 175 -7.81 -16.18 5.47
C SER A 175 -9.34 -16.08 5.30
N PRO A 176 -9.90 -14.89 5.02
CA PRO A 176 -11.34 -14.71 4.82
C PRO A 176 -11.86 -15.33 3.52
N ASP A 177 -10.98 -15.62 2.57
CA ASP A 177 -11.28 -16.34 1.33
C ASP A 177 -10.09 -17.16 0.81
N ALA A 178 -10.30 -17.92 -0.28
CA ALA A 178 -9.26 -18.74 -0.89
C ALA A 178 -8.13 -17.95 -1.57
N GLY A 179 -8.38 -16.69 -1.98
CA GLY A 179 -7.39 -15.84 -2.64
C GLY A 179 -6.30 -15.38 -1.66
N GLY A 180 -6.71 -15.04 -0.43
CA GLY A 180 -5.79 -14.63 0.65
C GLY A 180 -5.00 -15.75 1.31
N ALA A 181 -5.23 -17.03 0.94
CA ALA A 181 -4.67 -18.17 1.65
C ALA A 181 -3.12 -18.12 1.74
N LYS A 182 -2.44 -17.79 0.64
CA LYS A 182 -0.97 -17.69 0.62
C LYS A 182 -0.43 -16.63 1.61
N ARG A 183 -1.11 -15.49 1.72
CA ARG A 183 -0.74 -14.39 2.63
C ARG A 183 -0.88 -14.83 4.09
N ALA A 184 -2.02 -15.43 4.41
CA ALA A 184 -2.30 -15.92 5.75
C ALA A 184 -1.36 -17.08 6.15
N THR A 185 -1.05 -18.01 5.25
CA THR A 185 -0.06 -19.08 5.50
C THR A 185 1.35 -18.51 5.73
N SER A 186 1.79 -17.53 4.94
CA SER A 186 3.10 -16.88 5.15
C SER A 186 3.23 -16.31 6.56
N ILE A 187 2.21 -15.58 7.03
CA ILE A 187 2.21 -15.00 8.38
C ILE A 187 2.17 -16.11 9.44
N ALA A 188 1.36 -17.15 9.23
CA ALA A 188 1.26 -18.29 10.15
C ALA A 188 2.61 -19.00 10.33
N ASP A 189 3.33 -19.24 9.22
CA ASP A 189 4.63 -19.89 9.22
C ASP A 189 5.69 -19.04 9.95
N HIS A 190 5.72 -17.72 9.72
CA HIS A 190 6.64 -16.80 10.40
C HIS A 190 6.36 -16.65 11.91
N LEU A 191 5.13 -16.89 12.34
CA LEU A 191 4.72 -16.88 13.75
C LEU A 191 4.75 -18.27 14.39
N ASN A 192 5.02 -19.32 13.61
CA ASN A 192 4.91 -20.72 14.02
C ASN A 192 3.54 -21.02 14.69
N THR A 193 2.46 -20.56 14.07
CA THR A 193 1.09 -20.67 14.60
C THR A 193 0.16 -21.39 13.61
N ALA A 194 -1.05 -21.73 14.07
CA ALA A 194 -2.01 -22.44 13.24
C ALA A 194 -2.59 -21.54 12.13
N PHE A 195 -2.95 -22.15 11.01
CA PHE A 195 -3.66 -21.51 9.90
C PHE A 195 -5.07 -22.10 9.73
N ALA A 196 -6.04 -21.24 9.41
CA ALA A 196 -7.38 -21.62 9.02
C ALA A 196 -7.85 -20.81 7.78
N LEU A 197 -8.84 -21.35 7.07
CA LEU A 197 -9.35 -20.79 5.84
C LEU A 197 -10.87 -20.76 5.85
N ILE A 198 -11.45 -19.63 5.46
CA ILE A 198 -12.88 -19.56 5.18
C ILE A 198 -13.08 -19.71 3.67
N HIS A 199 -13.81 -20.74 3.27
CA HIS A 199 -14.21 -20.93 1.88
C HIS A 199 -15.67 -20.47 1.69
N LYS A 200 -15.90 -19.61 0.71
CA LYS A 200 -17.25 -19.14 0.36
C LYS A 200 -17.82 -20.02 -0.74
N GLU A 201 -18.71 -20.94 -0.39
CA GLU A 201 -19.48 -21.72 -1.36
C GLU A 201 -20.57 -20.83 -1.96
N ARG A 202 -20.48 -20.52 -3.26
CA ARG A 202 -21.55 -19.84 -4.00
C ARG A 202 -22.30 -20.90 -4.82
N PRO A 203 -23.52 -21.31 -4.42
CA PRO A 203 -24.29 -22.27 -5.21
C PRO A 203 -24.72 -21.68 -6.57
N ARG A 204 -24.93 -20.36 -6.66
CA ARG A 204 -25.20 -19.60 -7.91
C ARG A 204 -24.70 -18.15 -7.77
N PRO A 205 -24.45 -17.43 -8.88
CA PRO A 205 -24.28 -15.97 -8.85
C PRO A 205 -25.50 -15.33 -8.17
N ASN A 206 -25.29 -14.39 -7.24
CA ASN A 206 -26.32 -13.64 -6.48
C ASN A 206 -27.09 -14.36 -5.35
N VAL A 207 -26.77 -15.61 -5.02
CA VAL A 207 -27.29 -16.25 -3.80
C VAL A 207 -26.29 -16.04 -2.66
N VAL A 208 -26.76 -15.73 -1.45
CA VAL A 208 -25.92 -15.60 -0.26
C VAL A 208 -25.24 -16.94 0.00
N GLY A 209 -23.95 -17.01 -0.33
CA GLY A 209 -23.15 -18.22 -0.21
C GLY A 209 -22.89 -18.61 1.25
N ARG A 210 -22.87 -19.92 1.52
CA ARG A 210 -22.47 -20.48 2.82
C ARG A 210 -20.96 -20.29 2.99
N MET A 211 -20.53 -19.91 4.20
CA MET A 211 -19.12 -19.87 4.57
C MET A 211 -18.77 -21.16 5.31
N VAL A 212 -17.73 -21.85 4.85
CA VAL A 212 -17.22 -23.08 5.45
C VAL A 212 -15.85 -22.78 6.03
N LEU A 213 -15.67 -23.01 7.33
CA LEU A 213 -14.39 -22.91 8.00
C LEU A 213 -13.61 -24.21 7.83
N VAL A 214 -12.34 -24.11 7.45
CA VAL A 214 -11.37 -25.21 7.39
C VAL A 214 -10.23 -24.88 8.34
N GLY A 215 -10.03 -25.71 9.37
CA GLY A 215 -9.06 -25.48 10.45
C GLY A 215 -9.74 -25.34 11.81
N ASN A 216 -8.96 -25.48 12.90
CA ASN A 216 -9.48 -25.33 14.27
C ASN A 216 -9.20 -23.93 14.81
N VAL A 217 -10.24 -23.27 15.31
CA VAL A 217 -10.19 -21.92 15.89
C VAL A 217 -10.72 -21.87 17.32
N GLU A 218 -11.15 -23.01 17.87
CA GLU A 218 -11.74 -23.12 19.21
C GLU A 218 -10.75 -22.65 20.29
N ASP A 219 -11.23 -21.80 21.19
CA ASP A 219 -10.48 -21.18 22.30
C ASP A 219 -9.25 -20.34 21.89
N LYS A 220 -9.08 -20.07 20.59
CA LYS A 220 -7.98 -19.26 20.05
C LYS A 220 -8.39 -17.83 19.71
N VAL A 221 -7.39 -16.94 19.67
CA VAL A 221 -7.53 -15.61 19.07
C VAL A 221 -7.43 -15.76 17.55
N ALA A 222 -8.54 -15.58 16.84
CA ALA A 222 -8.58 -15.68 15.39
C ALA A 222 -8.21 -14.34 14.75
N ILE A 223 -7.14 -14.33 13.93
CA ILE A 223 -6.62 -13.15 13.26
C ILE A 223 -6.91 -13.27 11.77
N LEU A 224 -7.96 -12.60 11.31
CA LEU A 224 -8.26 -12.46 9.90
C LEU A 224 -7.19 -11.60 9.22
N VAL A 225 -6.63 -12.05 8.10
CA VAL A 225 -5.66 -11.27 7.33
C VAL A 225 -6.16 -11.07 5.90
N ASP A 226 -6.21 -9.82 5.45
CA ASP A 226 -6.60 -9.47 4.08
C ASP A 226 -5.74 -8.31 3.54
N ASP A 227 -5.74 -8.06 2.23
CA ASP A 227 -5.02 -6.89 1.66
C ASP A 227 -5.85 -5.63 1.77
N MET A 228 -7.16 -5.71 1.58
CA MET A 228 -8.02 -4.53 1.63
C MET A 228 -9.37 -4.79 2.29
N ALA A 229 -9.91 -3.74 2.91
CA ALA A 229 -11.23 -3.74 3.51
C ALA A 229 -12.03 -2.57 2.98
N ASP A 230 -13.02 -2.86 2.13
CA ASP A 230 -13.88 -1.85 1.52
C ASP A 230 -15.17 -1.65 2.34
N THR A 231 -16.22 -2.44 2.09
CA THR A 231 -17.48 -2.34 2.85
C THR A 231 -17.49 -3.16 4.15
N CYS A 232 -16.40 -3.86 4.46
CA CYS A 232 -16.25 -4.78 5.60
C CYS A 232 -17.24 -5.95 5.71
N GLY A 233 -18.18 -6.09 4.76
CA GLY A 233 -19.22 -7.13 4.83
C GLY A 233 -18.69 -8.57 4.82
N THR A 234 -17.61 -8.83 4.09
CA THR A 234 -16.95 -10.15 4.09
C THR A 234 -16.25 -10.41 5.43
N LEU A 235 -15.48 -9.45 5.93
CA LEU A 235 -14.75 -9.56 7.20
C LEU A 235 -15.69 -9.77 8.39
N VAL A 236 -16.80 -9.04 8.47
CA VAL A 236 -17.76 -9.18 9.56
C VAL A 236 -18.47 -10.54 9.54
N LYS A 237 -18.82 -11.04 8.35
CA LYS A 237 -19.40 -12.39 8.22
C LYS A 237 -18.39 -13.48 8.57
N ALA A 238 -17.15 -13.33 8.11
CA ALA A 238 -16.05 -14.23 8.49
C ALA A 238 -15.85 -14.25 10.01
N ALA A 239 -15.88 -13.07 10.66
CA ALA A 239 -15.75 -12.97 12.10
C ALA A 239 -16.91 -13.63 12.86
N ALA A 240 -18.14 -13.51 12.36
CA ALA A 240 -19.29 -14.22 12.92
C ALA A 240 -19.11 -15.75 12.86
N VAL A 241 -18.71 -16.28 11.69
CA VAL A 241 -18.43 -17.72 11.53
C VAL A 241 -17.34 -18.20 12.49
N LEU A 242 -16.26 -17.44 12.63
CA LEU A 242 -15.19 -17.78 13.58
C LEU A 242 -15.69 -17.82 15.03
N LYS A 243 -16.53 -16.84 15.40
CA LYS A 243 -17.11 -16.76 16.75
C LYS A 243 -18.08 -17.90 17.02
N GLU A 244 -18.90 -18.28 16.04
CA GLU A 244 -19.82 -19.43 16.09
C GLU A 244 -19.07 -20.78 16.22
N ASN A 245 -17.83 -20.85 15.70
CA ASN A 245 -16.95 -22.02 15.81
C ASN A 245 -16.01 -21.97 17.02
N GLY A 246 -16.33 -21.17 18.04
CA GLY A 246 -15.63 -21.20 19.34
C GLY A 246 -14.41 -20.31 19.46
N ALA A 247 -14.13 -19.39 18.51
CA ALA A 247 -13.02 -18.46 18.66
C ALA A 247 -13.18 -17.58 19.91
N LYS A 248 -12.10 -17.43 20.69
CA LYS A 248 -12.06 -16.62 21.91
C LYS A 248 -12.31 -15.14 21.62
N SER A 249 -11.62 -14.62 20.61
CA SER A 249 -11.81 -13.28 20.05
C SER A 249 -11.43 -13.29 18.58
N VAL A 250 -11.93 -12.30 17.83
CA VAL A 250 -11.64 -12.18 16.40
C VAL A 250 -11.14 -10.76 16.12
N LEU A 251 -9.97 -10.66 15.49
CA LEU A 251 -9.42 -9.40 14.98
C LEU A 251 -9.19 -9.51 13.48
N ALA A 252 -9.12 -8.38 12.79
CA ALA A 252 -8.72 -8.32 11.39
C ALA A 252 -7.51 -7.41 11.20
N LEU A 253 -6.49 -7.88 10.47
CA LEU A 253 -5.34 -7.11 10.00
C LEU A 253 -5.49 -6.93 8.49
N VAL A 254 -5.48 -5.69 8.04
CA VAL A 254 -5.69 -5.37 6.63
C VAL A 254 -4.73 -4.30 6.19
N THR A 255 -4.09 -4.43 5.03
CA THR A 255 -3.17 -3.39 4.58
C THR A 255 -3.93 -2.10 4.26
N HIS A 256 -4.90 -2.16 3.34
CA HIS A 256 -5.63 -1.00 2.84
C HIS A 256 -7.03 -0.88 3.45
N GLY A 257 -7.18 0.03 4.41
CA GLY A 257 -8.46 0.37 5.02
C GLY A 257 -9.29 1.33 4.17
N ILE A 258 -9.82 0.89 3.02
CA ILE A 258 -10.69 1.71 2.15
C ILE A 258 -11.93 2.20 2.94
N LEU A 259 -12.62 1.29 3.62
CA LEU A 259 -13.70 1.60 4.56
C LEU A 259 -14.76 2.53 3.96
N SER A 260 -15.34 2.14 2.82
CA SER A 260 -16.33 2.95 2.10
C SER A 260 -17.78 2.60 2.51
N GLY A 261 -18.71 3.51 2.18
CA GLY A 261 -20.14 3.34 2.49
C GLY A 261 -20.37 3.15 4.00
N ASN A 262 -21.16 2.13 4.35
CA ASN A 262 -21.54 1.83 5.74
C ASN A 262 -20.50 0.96 6.49
N ALA A 263 -19.22 0.98 6.08
CA ALA A 263 -18.18 0.14 6.66
C ALA A 263 -18.03 0.39 8.17
N ILE A 264 -18.08 1.64 8.61
CA ILE A 264 -17.90 2.02 10.02
C ILE A 264 -19.06 1.52 10.88
N GLU A 265 -20.29 1.69 10.43
CA GLU A 265 -21.49 1.20 11.10
C GLU A 265 -21.47 -0.33 11.16
N THR A 266 -21.06 -0.97 10.06
CA THR A 266 -20.91 -2.43 9.95
C THR A 266 -19.86 -2.96 10.94
N LEU A 267 -18.72 -2.28 11.09
CA LEU A 267 -17.68 -2.65 12.05
C LEU A 267 -18.14 -2.46 13.50
N ASN A 268 -18.76 -1.33 13.81
CA ASN A 268 -19.26 -1.04 15.16
C ASN A 268 -20.30 -2.08 15.62
N GLY A 269 -21.23 -2.48 14.73
CA GLY A 269 -22.22 -3.52 15.00
C GLY A 269 -21.71 -4.97 14.94
N SER A 270 -20.45 -5.20 14.57
CA SER A 270 -19.90 -6.56 14.39
C SER A 270 -19.34 -7.20 15.65
N VAL A 271 -19.05 -8.50 15.57
CA VAL A 271 -18.34 -9.27 16.62
C VAL A 271 -16.81 -9.07 16.60
N LEU A 272 -16.26 -8.31 15.64
CA LEU A 272 -14.83 -8.01 15.61
C LEU A 272 -14.43 -7.23 16.87
N THR A 273 -13.32 -7.66 17.48
CA THR A 273 -12.68 -6.99 18.61
C THR A 273 -11.93 -5.75 18.15
N ALA A 274 -11.19 -5.87 17.04
CA ALA A 274 -10.50 -4.76 16.41
C ALA A 274 -10.34 -4.99 14.90
N LEU A 275 -10.32 -3.90 14.15
CA LEU A 275 -9.80 -3.86 12.78
C LEU A 275 -8.53 -3.02 12.80
N VAL A 276 -7.41 -3.62 12.43
CA VAL A 276 -6.11 -2.95 12.34
C VAL A 276 -5.81 -2.72 10.87
N VAL A 277 -5.56 -1.47 10.51
CA VAL A 277 -5.22 -1.08 9.14
C VAL A 277 -3.89 -0.34 9.09
N THR A 278 -3.25 -0.27 7.93
CA THR A 278 -2.12 0.66 7.77
C THR A 278 -2.62 2.07 7.43
N ASN A 279 -1.75 3.08 7.55
CA ASN A 279 -2.01 4.43 7.05
C ASN A 279 -1.75 4.61 5.53
N THR A 280 -1.78 3.53 4.74
CA THR A 280 -1.75 3.62 3.25
C THR A 280 -2.96 4.36 2.68
N VAL A 281 -4.06 4.40 3.42
CA VAL A 281 -5.31 5.09 3.11
C VAL A 281 -5.62 6.07 4.24
N PRO A 282 -5.75 7.38 4.00
CA PRO A 282 -6.22 8.31 5.02
C PRO A 282 -7.62 7.94 5.48
N LEU A 283 -7.76 7.91 6.81
CA LEU A 283 -8.96 7.45 7.48
C LEU A 283 -9.87 8.61 7.88
N GLY A 284 -9.39 9.86 7.85
CA GLY A 284 -10.18 11.03 8.24
C GLY A 284 -10.83 10.87 9.62
N ASP A 285 -12.14 11.13 9.70
CA ASP A 285 -12.96 11.00 10.92
C ASP A 285 -13.27 9.55 11.33
N LYS A 286 -12.94 8.56 10.48
CA LYS A 286 -13.28 7.13 10.71
C LYS A 286 -12.69 6.59 12.00
N VAL A 287 -11.49 7.04 12.37
CA VAL A 287 -10.81 6.64 13.64
C VAL A 287 -11.59 7.13 14.85
N GLN A 288 -12.17 8.32 14.79
CA GLN A 288 -12.97 8.90 15.87
C GLN A 288 -14.35 8.24 15.97
N ARG A 289 -14.92 7.83 14.83
CA ARG A 289 -16.22 7.15 14.74
C ARG A 289 -16.20 5.66 15.05
N CYS A 290 -15.03 5.02 15.01
CA CYS A 290 -14.88 3.58 15.21
C CYS A 290 -13.85 3.26 16.31
N PRO A 291 -14.27 2.99 17.55
CA PRO A 291 -13.34 2.63 18.63
C PRO A 291 -12.60 1.30 18.42
N LYS A 292 -13.07 0.48 17.46
CA LYS A 292 -12.43 -0.79 17.09
C LYS A 292 -11.31 -0.60 16.06
N LEU A 293 -11.20 0.56 15.43
CA LEU A 293 -10.22 0.84 14.39
C LEU A 293 -8.86 1.19 15.00
N ARG A 294 -7.81 0.50 14.58
CA ARG A 294 -6.42 0.74 14.98
C ARG A 294 -5.56 0.96 13.75
N VAL A 295 -4.52 1.77 13.87
CA VAL A 295 -3.68 2.15 12.73
C VAL A 295 -2.23 1.76 13.00
N ILE A 296 -1.62 1.08 12.04
CA ILE A 296 -0.18 0.83 11.97
C ILE A 296 0.42 1.88 11.03
N ASP A 297 1.39 2.63 11.53
CA ASP A 297 2.16 3.55 10.70
C ASP A 297 3.19 2.77 9.87
N ILE A 298 3.14 2.94 8.55
CA ILE A 298 4.13 2.40 7.60
C ILE A 298 5.01 3.49 6.98
N SER A 299 4.91 4.73 7.46
CA SER A 299 5.74 5.84 6.99
C SER A 299 7.25 5.57 7.10
N PRO A 300 7.77 4.86 8.13
CA PRO A 300 9.19 4.50 8.17
C PRO A 300 9.58 3.54 7.04
N THR A 301 8.72 2.57 6.71
CA THR A 301 8.95 1.62 5.62
C THR A 301 9.00 2.32 4.27
N VAL A 302 8.08 3.25 4.03
CA VAL A 302 8.04 4.04 2.78
C VAL A 302 9.23 4.98 2.70
N ALA A 303 9.58 5.68 3.79
CA ALA A 303 10.72 6.58 3.84
C ALA A 303 12.04 5.83 3.60
N GLU A 304 12.20 4.65 4.19
CA GLU A 304 13.39 3.83 3.99
C GLU A 304 13.46 3.26 2.57
N ALA A 305 12.32 2.92 1.95
CA ALA A 305 12.28 2.53 0.54
C ALA A 305 12.75 3.68 -0.36
N ILE A 306 12.21 4.89 -0.16
CA ILE A 306 12.63 6.12 -0.86
C ILE A 306 14.14 6.33 -0.72
N ARG A 307 14.65 6.27 0.50
CA ARG A 307 16.07 6.49 0.81
C ARG A 307 16.96 5.47 0.10
N ARG A 308 16.58 4.18 0.15
CA ARG A 308 17.31 3.10 -0.51
C ARG A 308 17.30 3.24 -2.02
N THR A 309 16.16 3.55 -2.61
CA THR A 309 16.05 3.76 -4.06
C THR A 309 16.90 4.95 -4.52
N HIS A 310 16.90 6.05 -3.77
CA HIS A 310 17.75 7.22 -4.07
C HIS A 310 19.25 6.87 -4.00
N ASN A 311 19.66 6.09 -2.99
CA ASN A 311 21.06 5.74 -2.78
C ASN A 311 21.54 4.51 -3.60
N GLY A 312 20.66 3.88 -4.37
CA GLY A 312 20.97 2.62 -5.08
C GLY A 312 21.19 1.42 -4.14
N GLU A 313 20.63 1.47 -2.93
CA GLU A 313 20.68 0.38 -1.94
C GLU A 313 19.56 -0.64 -2.18
N SER A 314 19.73 -1.88 -1.68
CA SER A 314 18.71 -2.92 -1.83
C SER A 314 17.45 -2.62 -1.01
N VAL A 315 16.32 -2.46 -1.70
CA VAL A 315 14.97 -2.32 -1.10
C VAL A 315 14.46 -3.65 -0.53
N SER A 316 14.95 -4.79 -1.01
CA SER A 316 14.50 -6.13 -0.62
C SER A 316 14.66 -6.43 0.88
N TYR A 317 15.55 -5.72 1.58
CA TYR A 317 15.68 -5.80 3.03
C TYR A 317 14.35 -5.50 3.77
N LEU A 318 13.54 -4.61 3.23
CA LEU A 318 12.25 -4.18 3.79
C LEU A 318 11.15 -5.23 3.64
N PHE A 319 11.34 -6.24 2.80
CA PHE A 319 10.34 -7.30 2.62
C PHE A 319 10.28 -8.24 3.82
N THR A 320 11.33 -8.28 4.65
CA THR A 320 11.40 -9.14 5.85
C THR A 320 11.62 -8.36 7.15
N HIS A 321 11.94 -7.07 7.08
CA HIS A 321 12.21 -6.23 8.25
C HIS A 321 11.37 -4.95 8.21
N ALA A 322 10.63 -4.69 9.29
CA ALA A 322 9.97 -3.40 9.50
C ALA A 322 10.99 -2.42 10.13
N PRO A 323 11.35 -1.32 9.45
CA PRO A 323 12.14 -0.26 10.06
C PRO A 323 11.35 0.43 11.18
N VAL A 324 12.07 0.96 12.16
CA VAL A 324 11.52 1.66 13.34
C VAL A 324 11.59 3.16 13.12
#